data_AF-A0A223E2R0-F1
#
_entry.id   AF-A0A223E2R0-F1
#
_cell.length_a   1.000
_cell.length_b   1.000
_cell.length_c   1.000
_cell.angle_alpha   90.00
_cell.angle_beta   90.00
_cell.angle_gamma   90.00
#
_symmetry.space_group_name_H-M   'P 1'
#
loop_
_entity.id
_entity.type
_entity.pdbx_description
1 polymer ?
#
loop_
_entity_poly.entity_id
_entity_poly.type
_entity_poly.pdbx_seq_one_letter_code
_entity_poly.pdbx_strand_id
1 'polypeptide(L)' 'MLKLSADMLLLLRECLESRRPDLLWVLNNEININETLGNELRDIVNEEFLEKGLNDDEPNELGIKLERLIDEIGRCFM' A
#
# COMPACT_ATOMS: atom_id res chain seq x y z
N MET A 1 -3.02 14.01 -1.14
CA MET A 1 -1.86 13.69 -0.28
C MET A 1 -2.14 12.36 0.42
N LEU A 2 -1.16 11.46 0.52
CA LEU A 2 -1.31 10.22 1.30
C LEU A 2 -1.51 10.59 2.77
N LYS A 3 -2.73 10.40 3.30
CA LYS A 3 -3.06 10.65 4.70
C LYS A 3 -2.97 9.33 5.48
N LEU A 4 -1.80 8.72 5.42
CA LEU A 4 -1.52 7.45 6.09
C LEU A 4 -0.86 7.69 7.45
N SER A 5 -1.07 6.77 8.40
CA SER A 5 -0.30 6.77 9.65
C SER A 5 1.16 6.44 9.39
N ALA A 6 2.04 6.70 10.37
CA ALA A 6 3.47 6.38 10.25
C ALA A 6 3.70 4.88 9.96
N ASP A 7 2.97 3.99 10.64
CA ASP A 7 3.08 2.54 10.43
C ASP A 7 2.62 2.13 9.02
N MET A 8 1.56 2.77 8.52
CA MET A 8 1.06 2.53 7.16
C MET A 8 2.04 3.04 6.09
N LEU A 9 2.70 4.18 6.32
CA LEU A 9 3.74 4.70 5.44
C LEU A 9 4.97 3.79 5.41
N LEU A 10 5.35 3.23 6.56
CA LEU A 10 6.44 2.26 6.64
C LEU A 10 6.09 0.99 5.87
N LEU A 11 4.88 0.46 6.07
CA LEU A 11 4.42 -0.74 5.35
C LEU A 11 4.34 -0.50 3.83
N LEU A 12 3.83 0.65 3.41
CA LEU A 12 3.82 1.03 1.99
C LEU A 12 5.25 1.14 1.42
N ARG A 13 6.19 1.71 2.19
CA ARG A 13 7.60 1.75 1.81
C ARG A 13 8.16 0.36 1.56
N GLU A 14 7.95 -0.58 2.48
CA GLU A 14 8.44 -1.94 2.34
C GLU A 14 7.88 -2.62 1.08
N CYS A 15 6.58 -2.43 0.79
CA CYS A 15 5.95 -2.94 -0.43
C CYS A 15 6.59 -2.33 -1.70
N LEU A 16 6.81 -1.02 -1.70
CA LEU A 16 7.42 -0.31 -2.83
C LEU A 16 8.90 -0.70 -3.02
N GLU A 17 9.69 -0.82 -1.96
CA GLU A 17 11.09 -1.25 -2.02
C GLU A 17 11.22 -2.69 -2.57
N SER A 18 10.25 -3.56 -2.28
CA SER A 18 10.24 -4.94 -2.77
C SER A 18 9.84 -5.04 -4.26
N ARG A 19 8.83 -4.28 -4.69
CA ARG A 19 8.17 -4.49 -6.00
C ARG A 19 8.40 -3.38 -7.02
N ARG A 20 8.31 -2.12 -6.60
CA ARG A 20 8.36 -0.93 -7.47
C ARG A 20 9.17 0.20 -6.82
N PRO A 21 10.50 0.05 -6.68
CA PRO A 21 11.33 1.06 -6.04
C PRO A 21 11.31 2.42 -6.76
N ASP A 22 10.98 2.41 -8.05
CA ASP A 22 10.78 3.59 -8.88
C ASP A 22 9.64 4.49 -8.39
N LEU A 23 8.73 3.98 -7.56
CA LEU A 23 7.63 4.74 -6.99
C LEU A 23 7.90 5.27 -5.57
N LEU A 24 9.08 5.05 -4.99
CA LEU A 24 9.38 5.52 -3.61
C LEU A 24 9.27 7.04 -3.42
N TRP A 25 9.37 7.81 -4.51
CA TRP A 25 9.17 9.26 -4.48
C TRP A 25 7.77 9.68 -4.00
N VAL A 26 6.77 8.79 -4.06
CA VAL A 26 5.41 9.08 -3.60
C VAL A 26 5.32 9.29 -2.09
N LEU A 27 6.27 8.76 -1.34
CA LEU A 27 6.31 8.86 0.12
C LEU A 27 6.89 10.18 0.62
N ASN A 28 7.73 10.83 -0.20
CA ASN A 28 8.48 12.02 0.19
C ASN A 28 7.86 13.33 -0.32
N ASN A 29 6.90 13.24 -1.24
CA ASN A 29 6.27 14.40 -1.84
C ASN A 29 4.84 14.58 -1.31
N GLU A 30 4.45 15.83 -1.07
CA GLU A 30 3.06 16.22 -0.82
C GLU A 30 2.25 16.19 -2.13
N ILE A 31 2.26 15.06 -2.82
CA ILE A 31 1.51 14.87 -4.07
C ILE A 31 0.07 14.48 -3.78
N ASN A 32 -0.84 15.02 -4.59
CA ASN A 32 -2.19 14.49 -4.66
C ASN A 32 -2.18 13.19 -5.45
N ILE A 33 -2.46 12.11 -4.73
CA ILE A 33 -2.76 10.79 -5.31
C ILE A 33 -4.03 10.96 -6.12
N ASN A 34 -3.94 10.80 -7.43
CA ASN A 34 -5.11 10.66 -8.29
C ASN A 34 -5.53 9.19 -8.36
N GLU A 35 -6.65 8.90 -9.01
CA GLU A 35 -7.18 7.55 -9.13
C GLU A 35 -6.19 6.56 -9.77
N THR A 36 -5.47 6.98 -10.82
CA THR A 36 -4.49 6.12 -11.50
C THR A 36 -3.35 5.70 -10.58
N LEU A 37 -2.68 6.68 -9.94
CA LEU A 37 -1.58 6.40 -9.02
C LEU A 37 -2.09 5.65 -7.77
N GLY A 38 -3.27 6.01 -7.28
CA GLY A 38 -3.90 5.37 -6.14
C GLY A 38 -4.18 3.89 -6.38
N ASN A 39 -4.73 3.55 -7.54
CA ASN A 39 -4.95 2.16 -7.94
C ASN A 39 -3.61 1.42 -8.14
N GLU A 40 -2.62 2.04 -8.76
CA GLU A 40 -1.28 1.42 -8.91
C GLU A 40 -0.65 1.09 -7.56
N LEU A 41 -0.77 1.97 -6.56
CA LEU A 41 -0.29 1.69 -5.20
C LEU A 41 -1.08 0.56 -4.52
N ARG A 42 -2.41 0.51 -4.71
CA ARG A 42 -3.24 -0.58 -4.18
C ARG A 42 -2.87 -1.93 -4.79
N ASP A 43 -2.62 -1.96 -6.10
CA ASP A 43 -2.23 -3.19 -6.80
C ASP A 43 -0.90 -3.73 -6.26
N ILE A 44 0.09 -2.87 -6.05
CA ILE A 44 1.40 -3.25 -5.46
C ILE A 44 1.23 -3.84 -4.06
N VAL A 45 0.41 -3.21 -3.21
CA VAL A 45 0.15 -3.72 -1.85
C VAL A 45 -0.65 -5.03 -1.91
N ASN A 46 -1.58 -5.16 -2.85
CA ASN A 46 -2.37 -6.37 -3.04
C ASN A 46 -1.52 -7.56 -3.51
N GLU A 47 -0.53 -7.34 -4.38
CA GLU A 47 0.40 -8.40 -4.74
C GLU A 47 1.20 -8.90 -3.51
N GLU A 48 1.61 -7.99 -2.63
CA GLU A 48 2.28 -8.35 -1.37
C GLU A 48 1.35 -9.13 -0.43
N PHE A 49 0.08 -8.74 -0.39
CA PHE A 49 -0.96 -9.45 0.36
C PHE A 49 -1.14 -10.89 -0.14
N LEU A 50 -1.25 -11.07 -1.46
CA LEU A 50 -1.41 -12.40 -2.05
C LEU A 50 -0.19 -13.31 -1.83
N GLU A 51 1.01 -12.74 -1.79
CA GLU A 51 2.24 -13.52 -1.61
C GLU A 51 2.56 -13.84 -0.15
N LYS A 52 2.32 -12.89 0.77
CA LYS A 52 2.82 -12.97 2.16
C LYS A 52 1.74 -12.71 3.21
N GLY A 53 0.60 -12.17 2.83
CA GLY A 53 -0.49 -11.81 3.72
C GLY A 53 -1.46 -12.95 4.02
N LEU A 54 -1.35 -14.09 3.35
CA LEU A 54 -2.26 -15.22 3.50
C LEU A 54 -1.58 -16.41 4.19
N ASN A 55 -2.31 -17.03 5.12
CA ASN A 55 -2.04 -18.37 5.61
C ASN A 55 -3.18 -19.26 5.10
N ASP A 56 -2.87 -20.15 4.17
CA ASP A 56 -3.87 -20.85 3.35
C ASP A 56 -4.76 -19.82 2.62
N ASP A 57 -6.04 -19.73 2.95
CA ASP A 57 -7.00 -18.78 2.36
C ASP A 57 -7.41 -17.64 3.32
N GLU A 58 -6.82 -17.58 4.51
CA GLU A 58 -7.16 -16.59 5.54
C GLU A 58 -6.05 -15.55 5.73
N PRO A 59 -6.38 -14.26 5.91
CA PRO A 59 -5.40 -13.23 6.22
C PRO A 59 -4.65 -13.53 7.52
N ASN A 60 -3.32 -13.52 7.45
CA ASN A 60 -2.47 -13.53 8.63
C ASN A 60 -2.31 -12.10 9.20
N GLU A 61 -1.51 -11.94 10.26
CA GLU A 61 -1.31 -10.62 10.90
C GLU A 61 -0.78 -9.54 9.94
N LEU A 62 0.08 -9.92 8.99
CA LEU A 62 0.56 -9.02 7.93
C LEU A 62 -0.56 -8.74 6.93
N GLY A 63 -1.31 -9.78 6.53
CA GLY A 63 -2.45 -9.65 5.62
C GLY A 63 -3.47 -8.63 6.10
N ILE A 64 -3.86 -8.68 7.36
CA ILE A 64 -4.80 -7.72 7.96
C ILE A 64 -4.27 -6.28 7.88
N LYS A 65 -2.95 -6.08 8.01
CA LYS A 65 -2.33 -4.75 7.89
C LYS A 65 -2.31 -4.27 6.44
N LEU A 66 -2.03 -5.17 5.49
CA LEU A 66 -2.00 -4.86 4.07
C LEU A 66 -3.40 -4.53 3.53
N GLU A 67 -4.45 -5.28 3.93
CA GLU A 67 -5.83 -4.96 3.58
C GLU A 67 -6.24 -3.57 4.07
N ARG A 68 -5.94 -3.26 5.34
CA ARG A 68 -6.20 -1.92 5.89
C ARG A 68 -5.46 -0.83 5.11
N LEU A 69 -4.22 -1.10 4.69
CA LEU A 69 -3.45 -0.16 3.87
C LEU A 69 -4.10 0.05 2.49
N ILE A 70 -4.56 -1.01 1.84
CA ILE A 70 -5.28 -0.94 0.55
C ILE A 70 -6.53 -0.05 0.69
N ASP A 71 -7.31 -0.24 1.76
CA ASP A 71 -8.51 0.56 2.03
C ASP A 71 -8.19 2.04 2.24
N GLU A 72 -7.18 2.35 3.07
CA GLU A 72 -6.81 3.73 3.37
C GLU A 72 -6.19 4.45 2.16
N ILE A 73 -5.43 3.74 1.31
CA ILE A 73 -4.97 4.29 0.03
C ILE A 73 -6.19 4.61 -0.85
N GLY A 74 -7.19 3.71 -0.90
CA GLY A 74 -8.46 3.94 -1.59
C GLY A 74 -9.16 5.23 -1.17
N ARG A 75 -9.24 5.50 0.15
CA ARG A 75 -9.84 6.73 0.69
C ARG A 75 -9.09 8.02 0.32
N CYS A 76 -7.84 7.93 -0.14
CA CYS A 76 -7.04 9.11 -0.46
C CYS A 76 -7.39 9.74 -1.82
N PHE A 77 -8.09 9.02 -2.70
CA PHE A 77 -8.38 9.48 -4.07
C PHE A 77 -9.84 9.26 -4.53
N MET A 78 -10.68 8.65 -3.68
CA MET A 78 -12.14 8.62 -3.84
C MET A 78 -12.78 9.84 -3.17
#